data_AF-A0A5N6XSE4-F1
#
_entry.id   AF-A0A5N6XSE4-F1
#
_cell.length_a   1.000
_cell.length_b   1.000
_cell.length_c   1.000
_cell.angle_alpha   90.00
_cell.angle_beta   90.00
_cell.angle_gamma   90.00
#
_symmetry.space_group_name_H-M   'P 1'
#
loop_
_entity.id
_entity.type
_entity.pdbx_description
1 polymer ?
#
loop_
_entity_poly.entity_id
_entity_poly.type
_entity_poly.pdbx_seq_one_letter_code
_entity_poly.pdbx_strand_id
1 'polypeptide(L)'
;MAFLEVAHIIPHSLMSLTSIDEDPKLAEHKQMAHKILNMFNPTAIPLISGTDIDRPMNALTLTKDLHTLFGRFQIAFEYIGSHTYKIDYVKRDRLLRLVKLPVTRTLYLTPDRNIDPPSVDLLKIHHAIAKILHLSAAGGFIDEFLKDMEEEMEGGQVKSDGKSRIDDYVRFKLAGCLDGCFEDVSVC
;
A
#
# COMPACT_ATOMS: atom_id res chain seq x y z
N MET A 1 11.76 -22.19 -8.95
CA MET A 1 10.50 -21.51 -9.29
C MET A 1 10.11 -20.64 -8.09
N ALA A 2 9.71 -19.39 -8.31
CA ALA A 2 9.26 -18.50 -7.24
C ALA A 2 7.73 -18.40 -7.30
N PHE A 3 7.06 -18.46 -6.16
CA PHE A 3 5.62 -18.25 -6.05
C PHE A 3 5.29 -16.79 -6.33
N LEU A 4 4.16 -16.55 -7.01
CA LEU A 4 3.64 -15.23 -7.30
C LEU A 4 2.40 -14.98 -6.45
N GLU A 5 2.29 -13.77 -5.94
CA GLU A 5 1.18 -13.26 -5.14
C GLU A 5 0.52 -12.11 -5.90
N VAL A 6 -0.79 -11.97 -5.73
CA VAL A 6 -1.54 -10.82 -6.26
C VAL A 6 -1.37 -9.67 -5.27
N ALA A 7 -0.93 -8.51 -5.78
CA ALA A 7 -0.79 -7.29 -5.02
C ALA A 7 -1.76 -6.24 -5.56
N HIS A 8 -2.62 -5.72 -4.69
CA HIS A 8 -3.45 -4.57 -5.01
C HIS A 8 -2.59 -3.30 -5.07
N ILE A 9 -2.79 -2.46 -6.09
CA ILE A 9 -2.06 -1.20 -6.25
C ILE A 9 -2.55 -0.18 -5.22
N ILE A 10 -3.88 -0.05 -5.09
CA ILE A 10 -4.55 0.69 -4.03
C ILE A 10 -5.28 -0.33 -3.15
N PRO A 11 -4.94 -0.43 -1.85
CA PRO A 11 -5.51 -1.44 -0.97
C PRO A 11 -6.99 -1.18 -0.66
N HIS A 12 -7.72 -2.27 -0.41
CA HIS A 12 -9.17 -2.26 -0.17
C HIS A 12 -9.59 -1.39 1.03
N SER A 13 -8.74 -1.34 2.05
CA SER A 13 -8.93 -0.55 3.27
C SER A 13 -9.12 0.95 3.02
N LEU A 14 -8.68 1.48 1.86
CA LEU A 14 -8.82 2.89 1.51
C LEU A 14 -10.15 3.24 0.82
N MET A 15 -10.92 2.26 0.34
CA MET A 15 -12.05 2.50 -0.58
C MET A 15 -13.37 1.80 -0.21
N SER A 16 -13.40 0.94 0.81
CA SER A 16 -14.65 0.36 1.31
C SER A 16 -15.52 1.45 1.97
N LEU A 17 -16.29 2.20 1.18
CA LEU A 17 -17.24 3.24 1.60
C LEU A 17 -18.65 2.66 1.82
N THR A 18 -18.74 1.39 2.20
CA THR A 18 -20.02 0.68 2.27
C THR A 18 -20.16 -0.10 3.57
N SER A 19 -20.75 0.55 4.57
CA SER A 19 -21.96 -0.01 5.20
C SER A 19 -22.70 1.09 5.97
N ILE A 20 -24.02 0.91 6.06
CA ILE A 20 -24.99 1.86 6.62
C ILE A 20 -24.83 1.98 8.16
N ASP A 21 -23.94 1.18 8.76
CA ASP A 21 -23.65 1.08 10.20
C ASP A 21 -22.14 1.33 10.55
N GLU A 22 -21.37 2.03 9.71
CA GLU A 22 -19.97 2.33 10.05
C GLU A 22 -19.84 3.37 11.17
N ASP A 23 -18.90 3.13 12.11
CA ASP A 23 -18.50 4.11 13.12
C ASP A 23 -18.15 5.43 12.41
N PRO A 24 -18.73 6.58 12.82
CA PRO A 24 -18.49 7.86 12.19
C PRO A 24 -17.00 8.22 12.07
N LYS A 25 -16.14 7.75 12.97
CA LYS A 25 -14.67 7.96 12.89
C LYS A 25 -14.01 7.15 11.77
N LEU A 26 -14.47 5.92 11.52
CA LEU A 26 -13.99 5.10 10.41
C LEU A 26 -14.39 5.75 9.06
N ALA A 27 -15.60 6.30 9.00
CA ALA A 27 -16.06 7.07 7.85
C ALA A 27 -15.20 8.33 7.59
N GLU A 28 -14.74 9.03 8.64
CA GLU A 28 -13.88 10.21 8.50
C GLU A 28 -12.52 9.89 7.88
N HIS A 29 -11.83 8.85 8.34
CA HIS A 29 -10.52 8.45 7.79
C HIS A 29 -10.62 8.02 6.33
N LYS A 30 -11.68 7.27 5.98
CA LYS A 30 -11.96 6.88 4.59
C LYS A 30 -12.26 8.08 3.69
N GLN A 31 -13.06 9.03 4.18
CA GLN A 31 -13.29 10.28 3.46
C GLN A 31 -12.01 11.10 3.27
N MET A 32 -11.11 11.09 4.26
CA MET A 32 -9.81 11.73 4.14
C MET A 32 -8.94 11.05 3.08
N ALA A 33 -8.83 9.72 3.13
CA ALA A 33 -8.11 8.95 2.11
C ALA A 33 -8.65 9.23 0.71
N HIS A 34 -9.97 9.22 0.55
CA HIS A 34 -10.64 9.56 -0.71
C HIS A 34 -10.31 10.99 -1.18
N LYS A 35 -10.37 11.98 -0.29
CA LYS A 35 -9.99 13.38 -0.61
C LYS A 35 -8.54 13.48 -1.04
N ILE A 36 -7.63 12.79 -0.36
CA ILE A 36 -6.20 12.76 -0.71
C ILE A 36 -6.00 12.12 -2.08
N LEU A 37 -6.63 10.97 -2.36
CA LEU A 37 -6.56 10.31 -3.67
C LEU A 37 -7.12 11.22 -4.77
N ASN A 38 -8.21 11.93 -4.51
CA ASN A 38 -8.78 12.92 -5.42
C ASN A 38 -7.82 14.11 -5.67
N MET A 39 -7.00 14.50 -4.68
CA MET A 39 -5.95 15.50 -4.90
C MET A 39 -4.82 14.99 -5.79
N PHE A 40 -4.48 13.70 -5.72
CA PHE A 40 -3.47 13.10 -6.60
C PHE A 40 -3.96 12.95 -8.04
N ASN A 41 -5.13 12.34 -8.22
CA ASN A 41 -5.73 12.17 -9.51
C ASN A 41 -7.26 11.94 -9.39
N PRO A 42 -8.09 12.94 -9.73
CA PRO A 42 -9.54 12.80 -9.71
C PRO A 42 -10.08 11.69 -10.62
N THR A 43 -9.38 11.37 -11.71
CA THR A 43 -9.84 10.33 -12.66
C THR A 43 -9.59 8.92 -12.18
N ALA A 44 -8.81 8.74 -11.10
CA ALA A 44 -8.53 7.43 -10.54
C ALA A 44 -9.64 6.93 -9.62
N ILE A 45 -10.42 7.82 -9.01
CA ILE A 45 -11.48 7.46 -8.07
C ILE A 45 -12.50 6.48 -8.68
N PRO A 46 -13.02 6.70 -9.91
CA PRO A 46 -13.96 5.75 -10.52
C PRO A 46 -13.35 4.38 -10.79
N LEU A 47 -12.01 4.26 -10.92
CA LEU A 47 -11.33 3.00 -11.21
C LEU A 47 -11.28 2.04 -10.01
N ILE A 48 -11.57 2.53 -8.81
CA ILE A 48 -11.44 1.80 -7.54
C ILE A 48 -12.68 1.99 -6.66
N SER A 49 -13.81 2.39 -7.25
CA SER A 49 -15.07 2.61 -6.54
C SER A 49 -15.93 1.35 -6.52
N GLY A 50 -16.52 1.02 -5.37
CA GLY A 50 -17.45 -0.11 -5.25
C GLY A 50 -16.81 -1.43 -5.69
N THR A 51 -17.48 -2.16 -6.57
CA THR A 51 -17.01 -3.46 -7.08
C THR A 51 -15.83 -3.35 -8.06
N ASP A 52 -15.47 -2.14 -8.51
CA ASP A 52 -14.34 -1.96 -9.43
C ASP A 52 -12.97 -2.11 -8.71
N ILE A 53 -12.94 -2.12 -7.37
CA ILE A 53 -11.72 -2.21 -6.59
C ILE A 53 -10.94 -3.51 -6.78
N ASP A 54 -11.64 -4.62 -7.01
CA ASP A 54 -11.09 -5.96 -7.22
C ASP A 54 -10.77 -6.23 -8.69
N ARG A 55 -10.92 -5.23 -9.57
CA ARG A 55 -10.64 -5.42 -10.99
C ARG A 55 -9.15 -5.57 -11.24
N PRO A 56 -8.77 -6.32 -12.30
CA PRO A 56 -7.37 -6.49 -12.70
C PRO A 56 -6.60 -5.18 -12.89
N MET A 57 -7.29 -4.08 -13.19
CA MET A 57 -6.67 -2.75 -13.30
C MET A 57 -6.05 -2.24 -11.99
N ASN A 58 -6.52 -2.71 -10.84
CA ASN A 58 -5.99 -2.37 -9.52
C ASN A 58 -5.08 -3.49 -8.96
N ALA A 59 -4.66 -4.45 -9.78
CA ALA A 59 -3.88 -5.59 -9.32
C ALA A 59 -2.66 -5.86 -10.21
N LEU A 60 -1.62 -6.45 -9.62
CA LEU A 60 -0.45 -6.94 -10.33
C LEU A 60 0.10 -8.18 -9.63
N THR A 61 0.90 -8.99 -10.33
CA THR A 61 1.52 -10.19 -9.73
C THR A 61 2.98 -9.94 -9.43
N LEU A 62 3.39 -10.26 -8.20
CA LEU A 62 4.76 -10.08 -7.72
C LEU A 62 5.25 -11.32 -7.00
N THR A 63 6.56 -11.55 -7.01
CA THR A 63 7.17 -12.48 -6.05
C THR A 63 7.02 -11.92 -4.64
N LYS A 64 6.87 -12.78 -3.63
CA LYS A 64 6.71 -12.41 -2.22
C LYS A 64 7.57 -11.22 -1.75
N ASP A 65 8.88 -11.24 -2.00
CA ASP A 65 9.78 -10.14 -1.59
C ASP A 65 9.40 -8.80 -2.25
N LEU A 66 9.05 -8.82 -3.53
CA LEU A 66 8.60 -7.63 -4.25
C LEU A 66 7.22 -7.18 -3.78
N HIS A 67 6.31 -8.11 -3.45
CA HIS A 67 5.01 -7.78 -2.90
C HIS A 67 5.14 -7.04 -1.57
N THR A 68 5.95 -7.56 -0.64
CA THR A 68 6.24 -6.89 0.64
C THR A 68 6.85 -5.50 0.43
N LEU A 69 7.84 -5.38 -0.47
CA LEU A 69 8.47 -4.10 -0.77
C LEU A 69 7.50 -3.10 -1.41
N PHE A 70 6.58 -3.58 -2.25
CA PHE A 70 5.59 -2.78 -2.95
C PHE A 70 4.51 -2.26 -1.98
N GLY A 71 3.97 -3.12 -1.13
CA GLY A 71 2.98 -2.74 -0.11
C GLY A 71 3.55 -1.75 0.93
N ARG A 72 4.84 -1.87 1.26
CA ARG A 72 5.54 -0.92 2.15
C ARG A 72 6.03 0.34 1.44
N PHE A 73 5.68 0.56 0.18
CA PHE A 73 6.13 1.70 -0.62
C PHE A 73 7.67 1.88 -0.66
N GLN A 74 8.42 0.79 -0.54
CA GLN A 74 9.89 0.80 -0.57
C GLN A 74 10.45 0.69 -2.00
N ILE A 75 9.63 0.18 -2.93
CA ILE A 75 9.86 0.20 -4.37
C ILE A 75 8.71 0.94 -5.05
N ALA A 76 8.98 1.49 -6.23
CA ALA A 76 7.96 2.18 -7.03
C ALA A 76 8.12 1.87 -8.52
N PHE A 77 7.00 2.01 -9.24
CA PHE A 77 6.91 1.79 -10.68
C PHE A 77 6.89 3.15 -11.39
N GLU A 78 8.04 3.60 -11.87
CA GLU A 78 8.15 4.83 -12.65
C GLU A 78 7.70 4.58 -14.08
N TYR A 79 6.58 5.18 -14.48
CA TYR A 79 6.07 5.08 -15.85
C TYR A 79 7.04 5.75 -16.85
N ILE A 80 7.51 4.98 -17.83
CA ILE A 80 8.42 5.47 -18.88
C ILE A 80 7.82 5.43 -20.29
N GLY A 81 6.65 4.80 -20.47
CA GLY A 81 5.92 4.77 -21.75
C GLY A 81 5.33 3.40 -22.08
N SER A 82 4.23 3.34 -22.84
CA SER A 82 3.65 2.11 -23.40
C SER A 82 3.61 0.91 -22.43
N HIS A 83 3.00 1.08 -21.24
CA HIS A 83 2.95 0.07 -20.16
C HIS A 83 4.32 -0.47 -19.72
N THR A 84 5.36 0.35 -19.90
CA THR A 84 6.72 0.07 -19.47
C THR A 84 7.04 0.94 -18.27
N TYR A 85 7.67 0.31 -17.29
CA TYR A 85 8.00 0.89 -16.00
C TYR A 85 9.45 0.62 -15.66
N LYS A 86 10.11 1.63 -15.10
CA LYS A 86 11.36 1.45 -14.37
C LYS A 86 11.00 1.17 -12.91
N ILE A 87 11.35 -0.02 -12.45
CA ILE A 87 11.10 -0.48 -11.09
C ILE A 87 12.40 -0.30 -10.31
N ASP A 88 12.36 0.48 -9.24
CA ASP A 88 13.53 0.78 -8.43
C ASP A 88 13.14 0.98 -6.96
N TYR A 89 14.14 0.93 -6.09
CA TYR A 89 13.98 1.36 -4.70
C TYR A 89 13.73 2.86 -4.63
N VAL A 90 12.82 3.26 -3.76
CA VAL A 90 12.54 4.67 -3.52
C VAL A 90 13.74 5.36 -2.85
N LYS A 91 14.36 4.66 -1.88
CA LYS A 91 15.63 5.05 -1.25
C LYS A 91 16.80 4.39 -1.99
N ARG A 92 17.60 5.19 -2.71
CA ARG A 92 18.70 4.69 -3.55
C ARG A 92 19.89 4.15 -2.75
N ASP A 93 20.17 4.76 -1.59
CA ASP A 93 21.30 4.41 -0.72
C ASP A 93 20.98 3.29 0.28
N ARG A 94 20.06 2.39 -0.09
CA ARG A 94 19.71 1.25 0.75
C ARG A 94 20.88 0.27 0.79
N LEU A 95 21.48 0.11 1.97
CA LEU A 95 22.63 -0.79 2.21
C LEU A 95 22.30 -2.26 1.93
N LEU A 96 21.08 -2.71 2.26
CA LEU A 96 20.62 -4.08 2.04
C LEU A 96 19.54 -4.10 0.95
N ARG A 97 19.91 -4.55 -0.25
CA ARG A 97 18.98 -4.78 -1.36
C ARG A 97 18.59 -6.25 -1.39
N LEU A 98 17.35 -6.55 -1.02
CA LEU A 98 16.77 -7.89 -1.05
C LEU A 98 16.60 -8.41 -2.49
N VAL A 99 16.36 -7.50 -3.44
CA VAL A 99 16.08 -7.82 -4.84
C VAL A 99 17.00 -7.02 -5.75
N LYS A 100 17.38 -7.61 -6.88
CA LYS A 100 18.20 -6.95 -7.91
C LYS A 100 17.39 -5.88 -8.64
N LEU A 101 17.46 -4.65 -8.16
CA LEU A 101 16.88 -3.43 -8.76
C LEU A 101 17.98 -2.36 -8.97
N PRO A 102 17.85 -1.47 -9.97
CA PRO A 102 16.67 -1.25 -10.82
C PRO A 102 16.50 -2.26 -11.96
N VAL A 103 15.26 -2.43 -12.43
CA VAL A 103 14.92 -3.15 -13.67
C VAL A 103 13.90 -2.38 -14.49
N THR A 104 13.91 -2.57 -15.80
CA THR A 104 12.86 -2.07 -16.70
C THR A 104 11.98 -3.23 -17.14
N ARG A 105 10.66 -3.08 -16.97
CA ARG A 105 9.68 -4.11 -17.33
C ARG A 105 8.50 -3.50 -18.07
N THR A 106 8.12 -4.13 -19.17
CA THR A 106 6.85 -3.90 -19.83
C THR A 106 5.86 -4.92 -19.28
N LEU A 107 4.73 -4.45 -18.73
CA LEU A 107 3.69 -5.35 -18.26
C LEU A 107 2.91 -5.88 -19.46
N TYR A 108 2.72 -7.20 -19.50
CA TYR A 108 2.10 -7.88 -20.63
C TYR A 108 0.62 -7.48 -20.74
N LEU A 109 0.23 -7.01 -21.92
CA LEU A 109 -1.17 -6.88 -22.31
C LEU A 109 -1.61 -8.21 -22.91
N THR A 110 -2.79 -8.74 -22.54
CA THR A 110 -3.27 -9.96 -23.20
C THR A 110 -3.50 -9.67 -24.68
N PRO A 111 -3.16 -10.59 -25.61
CA PRO A 111 -3.26 -10.34 -27.05
C PRO A 111 -4.68 -9.97 -27.51
N ASP A 112 -5.67 -10.54 -26.83
CA ASP A 112 -7.10 -10.31 -27.03
C ASP A 112 -7.66 -9.12 -26.22
N ARG A 113 -6.87 -8.55 -25.30
CA ARG A 113 -7.27 -7.53 -24.33
C ARG A 113 -8.53 -7.90 -23.52
N ASN A 114 -8.77 -9.19 -23.31
CA ASN A 114 -9.90 -9.65 -22.48
C ASN A 114 -9.68 -9.41 -20.98
N ILE A 115 -8.45 -9.15 -20.55
CA ILE A 115 -8.12 -8.78 -19.18
C ILE A 115 -7.56 -7.36 -19.20
N ASP A 116 -8.19 -6.46 -18.45
CA ASP A 116 -7.70 -5.10 -18.29
C ASP A 116 -6.29 -5.12 -17.68
N PRO A 117 -5.33 -4.38 -18.25
CA PRO A 117 -4.00 -4.30 -17.66
C PRO A 117 -4.01 -3.47 -16.38
N PRO A 118 -2.98 -3.64 -15.52
CA PRO A 118 -2.78 -2.77 -14.38
C PRO A 118 -2.77 -1.30 -14.82
N SER A 119 -3.58 -0.47 -14.16
CA SER A 119 -3.79 0.92 -14.53
C SER A 119 -2.51 1.73 -14.36
N VAL A 120 -2.13 2.43 -15.44
CA VAL A 120 -1.02 3.39 -15.43
C VAL A 120 -1.24 4.46 -14.36
N ASP A 121 -2.47 4.92 -14.18
CA ASP A 121 -2.78 6.02 -13.26
C ASP A 121 -2.71 5.57 -11.80
N LEU A 122 -3.16 4.35 -11.49
CA LEU A 122 -3.03 3.79 -10.14
C LEU A 122 -1.55 3.57 -9.79
N LEU A 123 -0.74 3.09 -10.73
CA LEU A 123 0.71 2.94 -10.52
C LEU A 123 1.42 4.29 -10.35
N LYS A 124 0.99 5.34 -11.06
CA LYS A 124 1.51 6.70 -10.84
C LYS A 124 1.16 7.23 -9.45
N ILE A 125 -0.05 6.98 -8.95
CA ILE A 125 -0.45 7.33 -7.59
C ILE A 125 0.43 6.61 -6.58
N HIS A 126 0.59 5.28 -6.72
CA HIS A 126 1.46 4.50 -5.84
C HIS A 126 2.88 5.06 -5.83
N HIS A 127 3.46 5.35 -6.99
CA HIS A 127 4.78 5.97 -7.09
C HIS A 127 4.84 7.34 -6.40
N ALA A 128 3.84 8.21 -6.59
CA ALA A 128 3.78 9.51 -5.94
C ALA A 128 3.73 9.39 -4.40
N ILE A 129 2.88 8.51 -3.88
CA ILE A 129 2.78 8.22 -2.44
C ILE A 129 4.11 7.72 -1.91
N ALA A 130 4.74 6.77 -2.60
CA ALA A 130 6.03 6.22 -2.20
C ALA A 130 7.10 7.31 -2.09
N LYS A 131 7.16 8.22 -3.06
CA LYS A 131 8.09 9.36 -3.05
C LYS A 131 7.80 10.32 -1.89
N ILE A 132 6.54 10.65 -1.65
CA ILE A 132 6.15 11.55 -0.56
C ILE A 132 6.49 10.93 0.79
N LEU A 133 6.16 9.66 1.02
CA LEU A 133 6.49 8.96 2.26
C LEU A 133 8.00 8.93 2.52
N HIS A 134 8.80 8.74 1.47
CA HIS A 134 10.26 8.77 1.60
C HIS A 134 10.79 10.18 1.86
N LEU A 135 10.41 11.18 1.06
CA LEU A 135 10.94 12.54 1.13
C LEU A 135 10.50 13.28 2.40
N SER A 136 9.31 12.96 2.93
CA SER A 136 8.81 13.52 4.20
C SER A 136 9.33 12.78 5.43
N ALA A 137 10.11 11.70 5.26
CA ALA A 137 10.47 10.73 6.30
C ALA A 137 9.28 10.04 7.01
N ALA A 138 8.03 10.30 6.59
CA ALA A 138 6.84 9.69 7.19
C ALA A 138 6.83 8.17 7.05
N GLY A 139 7.36 7.62 5.96
CA GLY A 139 7.45 6.17 5.77
C GLY A 139 8.30 5.50 6.85
N GLY A 140 9.44 6.11 7.21
CA GLY A 140 10.29 5.58 8.29
C GLY A 140 9.64 5.68 9.66
N PHE A 141 8.95 6.79 9.92
CA PHE A 141 8.19 6.98 11.17
C PHE A 141 7.05 5.95 11.31
N ILE A 142 6.32 5.68 10.24
CA ILE A 142 5.25 4.66 10.23
C ILE A 142 5.84 3.26 10.42
N ASP A 143 6.92 2.93 9.72
CA ASP A 143 7.59 1.63 9.85
C ASP A 143 8.08 1.39 11.29
N GLU A 144 8.66 2.40 11.94
CA GLU A 144 9.09 2.33 13.35
C GLU A 144 7.90 2.20 14.29
N PHE A 145 6.85 3.00 14.08
CA PHE A 145 5.63 2.92 14.89
C PHE A 145 4.96 1.54 14.82
N LEU A 146 4.82 0.97 13.62
CA LEU A 146 4.25 -0.38 13.45
C LEU A 146 5.11 -1.45 14.10
N LYS A 147 6.45 -1.33 13.96
CA LYS A 147 7.39 -2.25 14.58
C LYS A 147 7.33 -2.20 16.11
N ASP A 148 7.31 -1.00 16.69
CA ASP A 148 7.15 -0.80 18.13
C ASP A 148 5.84 -1.45 18.63
N MET A 149 4.76 -1.38 17.83
CA MET A 149 3.51 -2.03 18.16
C MET A 149 3.59 -3.56 18.13
N GLU A 150 4.16 -4.14 17.06
CA GLU A 150 4.34 -5.59 16.92
C GLU A 150 5.26 -6.14 18.03
N GLU A 151 6.45 -5.55 18.22
CA GLU A 151 7.47 -6.07 19.13
C GLU A 151 7.16 -5.79 20.61
N GLU A 152 6.62 -4.63 20.96
CA GLU A 152 6.45 -4.23 22.37
C GLU A 152 5.09 -4.68 22.94
N MET A 153 4.05 -4.78 22.12
CA MET A 153 2.70 -5.06 22.60
C MET A 153 2.22 -6.50 22.37
N GLU A 154 2.75 -7.26 21.40
CA GLU A 154 2.48 -8.71 21.34
C GLU A 154 3.13 -9.46 22.51
N GLY A 155 4.24 -8.94 23.04
CA GLY A 155 4.84 -9.41 24.29
C GLY A 155 4.18 -8.88 25.57
N GLY A 156 3.22 -7.95 25.47
CA GLY A 156 2.45 -7.38 26.57
C GLY A 156 3.25 -6.46 27.53
N GLN A 157 4.42 -5.96 27.14
CA GLN A 157 5.31 -5.24 28.04
C GLN A 157 5.34 -3.73 27.71
N VAL A 158 4.66 -2.95 28.55
CA VAL A 158 4.82 -1.50 28.59
C VAL A 158 6.21 -1.17 29.15
N LYS A 159 6.96 -0.30 28.48
CA LYS A 159 8.27 0.14 28.96
C LYS A 159 8.12 0.86 30.31
N SER A 160 8.92 0.45 31.29
CA SER A 160 8.93 1.04 32.63
C SER A 160 9.40 2.50 32.66
N ASP A 161 10.01 2.99 31.58
CA ASP A 161 10.47 4.37 31.44
C ASP A 161 9.38 5.34 30.95
N GLY A 162 8.15 4.84 30.72
CA GLY A 162 7.00 5.65 30.32
C GLY A 162 7.03 6.11 28.86
N LYS A 163 7.95 5.62 28.02
CA LYS A 163 8.04 6.02 26.61
C LYS A 163 7.10 5.26 25.67
N SER A 164 6.41 4.22 26.15
CA SER A 164 5.43 3.51 25.34
C SER A 164 4.28 4.44 24.93
N ARG A 165 3.99 4.50 23.64
CA ARG A 165 2.95 5.36 23.05
C ARG A 165 1.57 4.70 23.16
N ILE A 166 1.14 4.40 24.39
CA ILE A 166 -0.09 3.63 24.66
C ILE A 166 -1.35 4.34 24.15
N ASP A 167 -1.44 5.68 24.27
CA ASP A 167 -2.57 6.44 23.73
C ASP A 167 -2.70 6.28 22.21
N ASP A 168 -1.58 6.38 21.49
CA ASP A 168 -1.56 6.19 20.03
C ASP A 168 -1.96 4.76 19.65
N TYR A 169 -1.49 3.75 20.40
CA TYR A 169 -1.87 2.36 20.19
C TYR A 169 -3.38 2.14 20.39
N VAL A 170 -3.94 2.63 21.50
CA VAL A 170 -5.37 2.50 21.79
C VAL A 170 -6.20 3.19 20.71
N ARG A 171 -5.81 4.40 20.30
CA ARG A 171 -6.48 5.11 19.20
C ARG A 171 -6.38 4.35 17.87
N PHE A 172 -5.21 3.81 17.55
CA PHE A 172 -4.99 3.03 16.33
C PHE A 172 -5.85 1.76 16.30
N LYS A 173 -5.94 1.04 17.43
CA LYS A 173 -6.77 -0.16 17.57
C LYS A 173 -8.27 0.15 17.49
N LEU A 174 -8.70 1.24 18.14
CA LEU A 174 -10.09 1.72 18.06
C LEU A 174 -10.47 2.22 16.65
N ALA A 175 -9.51 2.68 15.86
CA ALA A 175 -9.75 3.10 14.48
C ALA A 175 -9.89 1.92 13.48
N GLY A 176 -9.82 0.66 13.95
CA GLY A 176 -9.96 -0.52 13.09
C GLY A 176 -8.79 -0.77 12.15
N CYS A 177 -7.63 -0.12 12.37
CA CYS A 177 -6.48 -0.27 11.48
C CYS A 177 -5.80 -1.66 11.56
N LEU A 178 -6.07 -2.48 12.58
CA LEU A 178 -5.51 -3.84 12.67
C LEU A 178 -6.29 -4.85 11.82
N ASP A 179 -7.60 -4.66 11.63
CA ASP A 179 -8.48 -5.61 10.94
C ASP A 179 -8.26 -5.62 9.41
N GLY A 180 -7.39 -4.76 8.86
CA GLY A 180 -7.07 -4.75 7.43
C GLY A 180 -5.60 -4.50 7.09
N CYS A 181 -4.73 -4.26 8.07
CA CYS A 181 -3.28 -4.10 7.83
C CYS A 181 -2.53 -5.42 7.76
N PHE A 182 -3.10 -6.51 8.29
CA PHE A 182 -2.44 -7.82 8.38
C PHE A 182 -3.24 -8.96 7.73
N GLU A 183 -4.51 -8.75 7.36
CA GLU A 183 -5.33 -9.81 6.76
C GLU A 183 -4.84 -10.24 5.37
N ASP A 184 -4.18 -9.36 4.61
CA ASP A 184 -3.57 -9.69 3.31
C ASP A 184 -2.24 -10.46 3.42
N VAL A 185 -1.77 -10.78 4.64
CA VAL A 185 -0.57 -11.62 4.85
C VAL A 185 -0.93 -13.08 5.16
N SER A 186 -2.21 -13.42 5.40
CA SER A 186 -2.58 -14.76 5.88
C SER A 186 -3.72 -15.48 5.16
N VAL A 187 -4.44 -14.89 4.19
CA VAL A 187 -5.50 -15.65 3.49
C VAL A 187 -5.54 -15.31 2.00
N CYS A 188 -4.74 -16.06 1.22
CA CYS A 188 -5.09 -16.78 -0.02
C CYS A 188 -3.82 -17.41 -0.62
#